data_AF-U6EBZ2-F1
#
_entry.id   AF-U6EBZ2-F1
#
_cell.length_a   1.000
_cell.length_b   1.000
_cell.length_c   1.000
_cell.angle_alpha   90.00
_cell.angle_beta   90.00
_cell.angle_gamma   90.00
#
_symmetry.space_group_name_H-M   'P 1'
#
loop_
_entity.id
_entity.type
_entity.pdbx_description
1 polymer ?
#
loop_
_entity_poly.entity_id
_entity_poly.type
_entity_poly.pdbx_seq_one_letter_code
_entity_poly.pdbx_strand_id
1 'polypeptide(L)'
;MNRKNYQFFRVLLIIFVASTVALAVSQGNLVLAGLSIGLGIVLSILLRKKLDEVTEDERTKVIAGDASRMAMILFLVLITAVGVMVLALKNVFPQYTQAGITLCDAAGLLVIIYTGTYWYYNKKYG
;
A
#
# COMPACT_ATOMS: atom_id res chain seq x y z
N MET A 1 18.95 10.73 6.13
CA MET A 1 19.00 10.32 4.71
C MET A 1 18.33 11.35 3.83
N ASN A 2 18.93 11.72 2.69
CA ASN A 2 18.34 12.67 1.73
C ASN A 2 17.08 12.12 1.03
N ARG A 3 16.15 13.00 0.62
CA ARG A 3 14.88 12.64 -0.03
C ARG A 3 15.00 11.73 -1.26
N LYS A 4 16.01 11.96 -2.13
CA LYS A 4 16.25 11.10 -3.31
C LYS A 4 16.58 9.66 -2.92
N ASN A 5 17.45 9.49 -1.92
CA ASN A 5 17.84 8.16 -1.43
C ASN A 5 16.64 7.48 -0.74
N TYR A 6 15.85 8.23 0.03
CA TYR A 6 14.61 7.71 0.63
C TYR A 6 13.64 7.16 -0.42
N GLN A 7 13.39 7.91 -1.50
CA GLN A 7 12.51 7.46 -2.58
C GLN A 7 13.04 6.18 -3.23
N PHE A 8 14.34 6.10 -3.49
CA PHE A 8 14.97 4.90 -4.04
C PHE A 8 14.78 3.67 -3.14
N PHE A 9 15.13 3.77 -1.85
CA PHE A 9 14.94 2.67 -0.90
C PHE A 9 13.48 2.31 -0.69
N ARG A 10 12.57 3.28 -0.76
CA ARG A 10 11.13 3.05 -0.63
C ARG A 10 10.60 2.23 -1.81
N VAL A 11 11.01 2.55 -3.04
CA VAL A 11 10.63 1.76 -4.23
C VAL A 11 11.18 0.34 -4.13
N LEU A 12 12.44 0.18 -3.71
CA LEU A 12 13.05 -1.14 -3.51
C LEU A 12 12.29 -1.96 -2.46
N LEU A 13 11.91 -1.34 -1.34
CA LEU A 13 11.09 -1.95 -0.30
C LEU A 13 9.71 -2.37 -0.84
N ILE A 14 9.04 -1.52 -1.63
CA ILE A 14 7.74 -1.85 -2.23
C ILE A 14 7.85 -3.08 -3.13
N ILE A 15 8.88 -3.15 -3.99
CA ILE A 15 9.12 -4.30 -4.88
C ILE A 15 9.35 -5.55 -4.04
N PHE A 16 10.20 -5.48 -3.00
CA PHE A 16 10.48 -6.59 -2.11
C PHE A 16 9.22 -7.13 -1.40
N VAL A 17 8.40 -6.24 -0.85
CA VAL A 17 7.14 -6.62 -0.18
C VAL A 17 6.17 -7.22 -1.19
N ALA A 18 6.01 -6.62 -2.37
CA ALA A 18 5.11 -7.14 -3.40
C ALA A 18 5.52 -8.54 -3.86
N SER A 19 6.82 -8.78 -4.10
CA SER A 19 7.34 -10.09 -4.48
C SER A 19 7.14 -11.14 -3.40
N THR A 20 7.42 -10.81 -2.14
CA THR A 20 7.25 -11.76 -1.02
C THR A 20 5.77 -12.09 -0.76
N VAL A 21 4.87 -11.11 -0.85
CA VAL A 21 3.42 -11.34 -0.77
C VAL A 21 2.94 -12.22 -1.93
N ALA A 22 3.40 -11.95 -3.16
CA ALA A 22 3.02 -12.77 -4.32
C ALA A 22 3.46 -14.23 -4.16
N LEU A 23 4.66 -14.47 -3.62
CA LEU A 23 5.14 -15.81 -3.29
C LEU A 23 4.33 -16.46 -2.16
N ALA A 24 3.93 -15.70 -1.14
CA ALA A 24 3.08 -16.21 -0.06
C ALA A 24 1.73 -16.71 -0.57
N VAL A 25 1.11 -15.89 -1.43
CA VAL A 25 -0.19 -16.19 -2.03
C VAL A 25 -0.08 -17.34 -3.02
N SER A 26 1.00 -17.44 -3.80
CA SER A 26 1.19 -18.55 -4.74
C SER A 26 1.28 -19.89 -4.01
N GLN A 27 1.94 -19.92 -2.85
CA GLN A 27 2.04 -21.09 -1.97
C GLN A 27 0.77 -21.35 -1.15
N GLY A 28 -0.14 -20.37 -1.03
CA GLY A 28 -1.29 -20.47 -0.12
C GLY A 28 -0.86 -20.57 1.34
N ASN A 29 0.16 -19.78 1.73
CA ASN A 29 0.71 -19.77 3.07
C ASN A 29 0.33 -18.46 3.79
N LEU A 30 -0.67 -18.55 4.67
CA LEU A 30 -1.16 -17.40 5.45
C LEU A 30 -0.09 -16.79 6.36
N VAL A 31 0.74 -17.63 6.99
CA VAL A 31 1.79 -17.16 7.91
C VAL A 31 2.81 -16.33 7.15
N LEU A 32 3.24 -16.81 5.98
CA LEU A 32 4.19 -16.09 5.14
C LEU A 32 3.59 -14.77 4.64
N ALA A 33 2.30 -14.76 4.25
CA ALA A 33 1.62 -13.55 3.81
C ALA A 33 1.52 -12.49 4.92
N GLY A 34 1.14 -12.92 6.14
CA GLY A 34 1.08 -12.06 7.31
C GLY A 34 2.44 -11.49 7.69
N LEU A 35 3.50 -12.32 7.66
CA LEU A 35 4.87 -11.87 7.93
C LEU A 35 5.36 -10.87 6.88
N SER A 36 5.10 -11.10 5.59
CA SER A 36 5.47 -10.16 4.52
C SER A 36 4.83 -8.78 4.71
N ILE A 37 3.53 -8.74 5.03
CA ILE A 37 2.82 -7.48 5.31
C ILE A 37 3.40 -6.81 6.56
N GLY A 38 3.56 -7.55 7.65
CA GLY A 38 4.10 -7.03 8.91
C GLY A 38 5.52 -6.47 8.76
N LEU A 39 6.41 -7.21 8.10
CA LEU A 39 7.77 -6.76 7.80
C LEU A 39 7.76 -5.52 6.90
N GLY A 40 6.90 -5.48 5.89
CA GLY A 40 6.74 -4.30 5.03
C GLY A 40 6.38 -3.04 5.81
N ILE A 41 5.45 -3.15 6.77
CA ILE A 41 5.04 -2.04 7.64
C ILE A 41 6.21 -1.61 8.53
N VAL A 42 6.86 -2.55 9.23
CA VAL A 42 7.98 -2.26 10.14
C VAL A 42 9.13 -1.59 9.39
N LEU A 43 9.55 -2.16 8.26
CA LEU A 43 10.62 -1.60 7.43
C LEU A 43 10.25 -0.22 6.89
N SER A 44 9.00 0.01 6.51
CA SER A 44 8.53 1.33 6.05
C SER A 44 8.62 2.39 7.15
N ILE A 45 8.27 2.02 8.39
CA ILE A 45 8.39 2.91 9.56
C ILE A 45 9.86 3.21 9.85
N LEU A 46 10.73 2.18 9.86
CA LEU A 46 12.16 2.35 10.10
C LEU A 46 12.81 3.22 9.01
N LEU A 47 12.44 3.01 7.75
CA LEU A 47 12.94 3.80 6.63
C LEU A 47 12.53 5.27 6.75
N ARG A 48 11.27 5.53 7.15
CA ARG A 48 10.76 6.89 7.38
C ARG A 48 11.49 7.58 8.54
N LYS A 49 11.81 6.86 9.62
CA LYS A 49 12.58 7.40 10.75
C LYS A 49 14.00 7.85 10.39
N LYS A 50 14.59 7.30 9.32
CA LYS A 50 15.94 7.63 8.85
C LYS A 50 15.99 8.78 7.85
N LEU A 51 14.85 9.32 7.41
CA LEU A 51 14.81 10.45 6.50
C LEU A 51 15.21 11.72 7.27
N ASP A 52 16.31 12.35 6.85
CA ASP A 52 16.73 13.64 7.40
C ASP A 52 16.03 14.69 6.55
N GLU A 53 14.81 15.04 6.91
CA GLU A 53 14.10 16.15 6.30
C GLU A 53 13.49 16.96 7.44
N VAL A 54 14.01 18.19 7.56
CA VAL A 54 13.44 19.28 8.34
C VAL A 54 11.95 19.30 8.00
N THR A 55 11.12 19.26 9.02
CA THR A 55 9.70 19.61 8.94
C THR A 55 9.60 21.05 8.45
N GLU A 56 9.75 21.29 7.15
CA GLU A 56 9.22 22.51 6.55
C GLU A 56 7.71 22.39 6.60
N ASP A 57 7.21 22.92 7.71
CA ASP A 57 5.85 23.25 7.99
C ASP A 57 5.43 24.37 7.05
N GLU A 58 4.98 24.01 5.85
CA GLU A 58 4.24 24.93 5.00
C GLU A 58 2.77 24.50 4.93
N ARG A 59 2.06 24.89 6.00
CA ARG A 59 0.67 25.34 5.98
C ARG A 59 -0.34 24.32 5.49
N THR A 60 -1.07 23.76 6.46
CA THR A 60 -2.50 24.03 6.67
C THR A 60 -3.30 24.43 5.42
N LYS A 61 -3.31 23.61 4.38
CA LYS A 61 -4.26 23.74 3.27
C LYS A 61 -4.93 22.40 3.03
N VAL A 62 -6.21 22.41 3.37
CA VAL A 62 -7.25 21.42 3.06
C VAL A 62 -7.41 20.27 4.06
N ILE A 63 -7.88 20.60 5.28
CA ILE A 63 -8.31 19.64 6.31
C ILE A 63 -9.30 18.58 5.76
N ALA A 64 -10.17 18.96 4.81
CA ALA A 64 -11.08 18.02 4.14
C ALA A 64 -10.38 17.04 3.17
N GLY A 65 -9.32 17.51 2.49
CA GLY A 65 -8.50 16.71 1.58
C GLY A 65 -7.64 15.70 2.34
N ASP A 66 -7.14 16.08 3.52
CA ASP A 66 -6.38 15.19 4.39
C ASP A 66 -7.24 14.08 5.00
N ALA A 67 -8.45 14.40 5.45
CA ALA A 67 -9.39 13.40 5.94
C ALA A 67 -9.80 12.40 4.84
N SER A 68 -10.16 12.91 3.66
CA SER A 68 -10.50 12.07 2.50
C SER A 68 -9.32 11.20 2.06
N ARG A 69 -8.10 11.75 2.07
CA ARG A 69 -6.88 11.03 1.71
C ARG A 69 -6.56 9.95 2.74
N MET A 70 -6.67 10.24 4.04
CA MET A 70 -6.47 9.26 5.09
C MET A 70 -7.49 8.13 5.01
N ALA A 71 -8.77 8.46 4.80
CA ALA A 71 -9.84 7.48 4.60
C ALA A 71 -9.54 6.57 3.41
N MET A 72 -9.11 7.15 2.29
CA MET A 72 -8.71 6.40 1.10
C MET A 72 -7.54 5.45 1.36
N ILE A 73 -6.49 5.93 2.04
CA ILE A 73 -5.31 5.11 2.39
C ILE A 73 -5.72 3.95 3.31
N LEU A 74 -6.50 4.24 4.36
CA LEU A 74 -6.98 3.21 5.29
C LEU A 74 -7.83 2.17 4.58
N PHE A 75 -8.75 2.62 3.72
CA PHE A 75 -9.60 1.71 2.95
C PHE A 75 -8.77 0.79 2.05
N LEU A 76 -7.79 1.34 1.31
CA LEU A 76 -6.85 0.56 0.50
C LEU A 76 -6.09 -0.50 1.29
N VAL A 77 -5.54 -0.11 2.44
CA VAL A 77 -4.77 -1.02 3.29
C VAL A 77 -5.67 -2.15 3.76
N LEU A 78 -6.89 -1.85 4.19
CA LEU A 78 -7.83 -2.86 4.68
C LEU A 78 -8.25 -3.84 3.58
N ILE A 79 -8.72 -3.36 2.43
CA ILE A 79 -9.18 -4.25 1.35
C ILE A 79 -8.03 -5.09 0.78
N THR A 80 -6.82 -4.52 0.71
CA THR A 80 -5.62 -5.24 0.25
C THR A 80 -5.21 -6.31 1.25
N ALA A 81 -5.16 -5.98 2.55
CA ALA A 81 -4.80 -6.93 3.59
C ALA A 81 -5.81 -8.09 3.65
N VAL A 82 -7.10 -7.78 3.62
CA VAL A 82 -8.17 -8.80 3.61
C VAL A 82 -8.09 -9.65 2.34
N GLY A 83 -7.96 -9.04 1.16
CA GLY A 83 -7.84 -9.75 -0.12
C GLY A 83 -6.64 -10.72 -0.12
N VAL A 84 -5.47 -10.25 0.31
CA VAL A 84 -4.26 -11.08 0.41
C VAL A 84 -4.44 -12.22 1.42
N MET A 85 -5.02 -11.97 2.59
CA MET A 85 -5.25 -13.02 3.59
C MET A 85 -6.22 -14.10 3.08
N VAL A 86 -7.31 -13.70 2.41
CA VAL A 86 -8.26 -14.63 1.78
C VAL A 86 -7.58 -15.46 0.69
N LEU A 87 -6.76 -14.83 -0.16
CA LEU A 87 -6.01 -15.53 -1.19
C LEU A 87 -4.95 -16.48 -0.62
N ALA A 88 -4.31 -16.10 0.47
CA ALA A 88 -3.35 -16.97 1.16
C ALA A 88 -4.05 -18.19 1.79
N LEU A 89 -5.36 -18.12 2.03
CA LEU A 89 -6.18 -19.23 2.52
C LEU A 89 -6.81 -20.08 1.41
N LYS A 90 -6.48 -19.85 0.12
CA LYS A 90 -7.07 -20.56 -1.02
C LYS A 90 -7.02 -22.10 -0.93
N ASN A 91 -6.02 -22.66 -0.25
CA ASN A 91 -5.88 -24.11 -0.08
C ASN A 91 -6.86 -24.68 0.96
N VAL A 92 -7.31 -23.85 1.92
CA VAL A 92 -8.23 -24.25 2.99
C VAL A 92 -9.67 -23.86 2.64
N PHE A 93 -9.87 -22.67 2.07
CA PHE A 93 -11.17 -22.13 1.69
C PHE A 93 -11.18 -21.68 0.22
N PRO A 94 -11.13 -22.62 -0.73
CA PRO A 94 -11.05 -22.30 -2.16
C PRO A 94 -12.26 -21.50 -2.66
N GLN A 95 -13.43 -21.65 -2.04
CA GLN A 95 -14.66 -20.95 -2.40
C GLN A 95 -14.56 -19.42 -2.30
N TYR A 96 -13.65 -18.90 -1.47
CA TYR A 96 -13.45 -17.45 -1.30
C TYR A 96 -12.35 -16.89 -2.19
N THR A 97 -11.67 -17.71 -3.00
CA THR A 97 -10.57 -17.26 -3.86
C THR A 97 -11.00 -16.12 -4.77
N GLN A 98 -12.19 -16.23 -5.39
CA GLN A 98 -12.73 -15.19 -6.28
C GLN A 98 -12.94 -13.86 -5.54
N ALA A 99 -13.43 -13.91 -4.31
CA ALA A 99 -13.61 -12.71 -3.48
C ALA A 99 -12.25 -12.08 -3.16
N GLY A 100 -11.24 -12.89 -2.82
CA GLY A 100 -9.86 -12.42 -2.60
C GLY A 100 -9.26 -11.73 -3.83
N ILE A 101 -9.41 -12.32 -5.02
CA ILE A 101 -8.96 -11.72 -6.29
C ILE A 101 -9.66 -10.38 -6.51
N THR A 102 -10.98 -10.36 -6.35
CA THR A 102 -11.80 -9.17 -6.59
C THR A 102 -11.41 -8.02 -5.65
N LEU A 103 -11.10 -8.30 -4.39
CA LEU A 103 -10.63 -7.30 -3.43
C LEU A 103 -9.27 -6.71 -3.82
N CYS A 104 -8.33 -7.55 -4.26
CA CYS A 104 -7.01 -7.10 -4.71
C CYS A 104 -7.10 -6.29 -6.01
N ASP A 105 -7.91 -6.72 -6.97
CA ASP A 105 -8.14 -6.01 -8.23
C ASP A 105 -8.82 -4.66 -7.99
N ALA A 106 -9.82 -4.61 -7.11
CA ALA A 106 -10.46 -3.37 -6.69
C ALA A 106 -9.46 -2.40 -6.03
N ALA A 107 -8.55 -2.91 -5.19
CA ALA A 107 -7.48 -2.10 -4.61
C ALA A 107 -6.57 -1.50 -5.68
N GLY A 108 -6.11 -2.32 -6.64
CA GLY A 108 -5.28 -1.85 -7.75
C GLY A 108 -5.98 -0.78 -8.58
N LEU A 109 -7.24 -1.01 -8.94
CA LEU A 109 -8.06 -0.08 -9.71
C LEU A 109 -8.27 1.24 -8.96
N LEU A 110 -8.53 1.19 -7.65
CA LEU A 110 -8.65 2.40 -6.82
C LEU A 110 -7.37 3.22 -6.78
N VAL A 111 -6.19 2.59 -6.70
CA VAL A 111 -4.90 3.29 -6.77
C VAL A 111 -4.74 4.00 -8.12
N ILE A 112 -5.11 3.33 -9.22
CA ILE A 112 -5.02 3.89 -10.57
C ILE A 112 -5.96 5.11 -10.70
N ILE A 113 -7.22 4.97 -10.29
CA ILE A 113 -8.19 6.07 -10.33
C ILE A 113 -7.74 7.24 -9.46
N TYR A 114 -7.31 6.98 -8.22
CA TYR A 114 -6.83 8.01 -7.31
C TYR A 114 -5.63 8.76 -7.89
N THR A 115 -4.64 8.03 -8.43
CA THR A 115 -3.44 8.64 -9.01
C THR A 115 -3.76 9.42 -10.28
N GLY A 116 -4.63 8.87 -11.15
CA GLY A 116 -5.05 9.53 -12.39
C GLY A 116 -5.85 10.81 -12.14
N THR A 117 -6.79 10.79 -11.20
CA THR A 117 -7.56 11.97 -10.80
C THR A 117 -6.68 13.03 -10.16
N TYR A 118 -5.76 12.63 -9.28
CA TYR A 118 -4.77 13.54 -8.69
C TYR A 118 -3.89 14.21 -9.76
N TRP A 119 -3.39 13.44 -10.72
CA TRP A 119 -2.60 13.95 -11.84
C TRP A 119 -3.39 14.92 -12.70
N TYR A 120 -4.63 14.58 -13.07
CA TYR A 120 -5.51 15.46 -13.85
C TYR A 120 -5.79 16.78 -13.11
N TYR A 121 -6.13 16.71 -11.83
CA TYR A 121 -6.43 17.88 -11.02
C TYR A 121 -5.20 18.80 -10.92
N ASN A 122 -4.03 18.23 -10.63
CA ASN A 122 -2.78 18.98 -10.53
C ASN A 122 -2.37 19.61 -11.86
N LYS A 123 -2.65 18.97 -13.01
CA LYS A 123 -2.39 19.55 -14.33
C LYS A 123 -3.33 20.71 -14.67
N LYS A 124 -4.57 20.67 -14.19
CA LYS A 124 -5.60 21.66 -14.55
C LYS A 124 -5.64 22.87 -13.62
N TYR A 125 -5.35 22.67 -12.34
CA TYR A 125 -5.51 23.69 -11.29
C TYR A 125 -4.25 23.95 -10.46
N GLY A 126 -3.18 23.18 -10.67
CA GLY A 126 -1.87 23.36 -10.02
C GLY A 126 -0.86 23.99 -10.97
#